data_AF-A0A838QDC0-F1
#
_entry.id   AF-A0A838QDC0-F1
#
_cell.length_a   1.000
_cell.length_b   1.000
_cell.length_c   1.000
_cell.angle_alpha   90.00
_cell.angle_beta   90.00
_cell.angle_gamma   90.00
#
_symmetry.space_group_name_H-M   'P 1'
#
loop_
_entity.id
_entity.type
_entity.pdbx_description
1 polymer ?
#
loop_
_entity_poly.entity_id
_entity_poly.type
_entity_poly.pdbx_seq_one_letter_code
_entity_poly.pdbx_strand_id
1 'polypeptide(L)'
;MTRERDRAQRAAAQAQRQLERSDMAAAKAAKQEFERLHLAAREAEVEALNSQLAQRLSEIDNVLLATLSVDDYVDLEGLRKRASHPPLVSAHANPIPPSAPMIAPPEPTFIPPDQPKGLGAFLGGRKKYEEALTASRQAFQAEHDAWSSYVRELPMRQLEQLEAHAAAEAERLHRFEADQAAYRQECEAREQQIQSENAALDALIQGLALGHQEAVEEYLGIVLGNSVYPGRTRGRVRLHVRCRHPRTGYLAVASTSG
;
A
#
# COMPACT_ATOMS: atom_id res chain seq x y z
N MET A 1 -99.96 -3.06 71.72
CA MET A 1 -100.01 -3.22 70.25
C MET A 1 -99.61 -1.96 69.47
N THR A 2 -100.20 -0.77 69.67
CA THR A 2 -99.86 0.43 68.87
C THR A 2 -98.54 1.13 69.26
N ARG A 3 -98.22 1.26 70.56
CA ARG A 3 -97.00 1.93 71.04
C ARG A 3 -95.69 1.21 70.70
N GLU A 4 -95.71 -0.12 70.61
CA GLU A 4 -94.54 -0.94 70.22
C GLU A 4 -94.27 -0.83 68.73
N ARG A 5 -95.33 -0.79 67.89
CA ARG A 5 -95.22 -0.52 66.46
C ARG A 5 -94.63 0.87 66.20
N ASP A 6 -95.05 1.91 66.93
CA ASP A 6 -94.50 3.27 66.78
C ASP A 6 -93.03 3.37 67.21
N ARG A 7 -92.62 2.68 68.28
CA ARG A 7 -91.21 2.62 68.71
C ARG A 7 -90.35 1.88 67.69
N ALA A 8 -90.84 0.77 67.16
CA ALA A 8 -90.16 0.02 66.10
C ALA A 8 -90.03 0.85 64.81
N GLN A 9 -91.07 1.60 64.41
CA GLN A 9 -91.02 2.50 63.26
C GLN A 9 -90.03 3.66 63.45
N ARG A 10 -89.97 4.26 64.64
CA ARG A 10 -88.99 5.33 64.95
C ARG A 10 -87.56 4.81 64.98
N ALA A 11 -87.33 3.62 65.55
CA ALA A 11 -86.01 2.97 65.54
C ALA A 11 -85.57 2.62 64.12
N ALA A 12 -86.48 2.10 63.28
CA ALA A 12 -86.22 1.82 61.86
C ALA A 12 -85.90 3.10 61.07
N ALA A 13 -86.65 4.19 61.29
CA ALA A 13 -86.39 5.48 60.65
C ALA A 13 -85.06 6.12 61.10
N GLN A 14 -84.66 5.94 62.37
CA GLN A 14 -83.35 6.39 62.87
C GLN A 14 -82.22 5.56 62.28
N ALA A 15 -82.40 4.23 62.18
CA ALA A 15 -81.44 3.34 61.53
C ALA A 15 -81.26 3.68 60.05
N GLN A 16 -82.35 3.97 59.33
CA GLN A 16 -82.30 4.44 57.93
C GLN A 16 -81.53 5.75 57.79
N ARG A 17 -81.82 6.76 58.64
CA ARG A 17 -81.09 8.03 58.62
C ARG A 17 -79.62 7.89 58.97
N GLN A 18 -79.27 6.96 59.87
CA GLN A 18 -77.89 6.70 60.23
C GLN A 18 -77.15 6.00 59.08
N LEU A 19 -77.80 5.05 58.40
CA LEU A 19 -77.29 4.39 57.20
C LEU A 19 -77.07 5.39 56.06
N GLU A 20 -78.06 6.23 55.77
CA GLU A 20 -77.93 7.30 54.76
C GLU A 20 -76.77 8.25 55.08
N ARG A 21 -76.59 8.63 56.35
CA ARG A 21 -75.45 9.47 56.76
C ARG A 21 -74.12 8.76 56.63
N SER A 22 -74.04 7.47 56.97
CA SER A 22 -72.81 6.69 56.78
C SER A 22 -72.48 6.50 55.31
N ASP A 23 -73.50 6.27 54.46
CA ASP A 23 -73.34 6.10 53.02
C ASP A 23 -72.89 7.42 52.37
N MET A 24 -73.47 8.55 52.76
CA MET A 24 -73.04 9.87 52.30
C MET A 24 -71.63 10.23 52.77
N ALA A 25 -71.26 9.90 54.01
CA ALA A 25 -69.92 10.11 54.53
C ALA A 25 -68.89 9.21 53.82
N ALA A 26 -69.23 7.94 53.58
CA ALA A 26 -68.41 6.99 52.83
C ALA A 26 -68.23 7.44 51.37
N ALA A 27 -69.30 7.90 50.71
CA ALA A 27 -69.23 8.44 49.35
C ALA A 27 -68.34 9.69 49.27
N LYS A 28 -68.43 10.59 50.26
CA LYS A 28 -67.55 11.78 50.33
C LYS A 28 -66.10 11.39 50.55
N ALA A 29 -65.81 10.47 51.46
CA ALA A 29 -64.46 9.99 51.73
C ALA A 29 -63.87 9.29 50.50
N ALA A 30 -64.65 8.44 49.82
CA ALA A 30 -64.25 7.78 48.58
C ALA A 30 -63.95 8.79 47.46
N LYS A 31 -64.76 9.85 47.34
CA LYS A 31 -64.52 10.92 46.37
C LYS A 31 -63.21 11.68 46.66
N GLN A 32 -62.98 12.05 47.93
CA GLN A 32 -61.75 12.74 48.33
C GLN A 32 -60.51 11.89 48.10
N GLU A 33 -60.59 10.59 48.41
CA GLU A 33 -59.48 9.67 48.17
C GLU A 33 -59.25 9.46 46.67
N PHE A 34 -60.31 9.36 45.87
CA PHE A 34 -60.18 9.32 44.41
C PHE A 34 -59.51 10.58 43.85
N GLU A 35 -59.92 11.77 44.30
CA GLU A 35 -59.30 13.05 43.91
C GLU A 35 -57.82 13.09 44.31
N ARG A 36 -57.48 12.66 45.54
CA ARG A 36 -56.09 12.58 46.02
C ARG A 36 -55.25 11.63 45.18
N LEU A 37 -55.76 10.43 44.90
CA LEU A 37 -55.09 9.43 44.08
C LEU A 37 -54.95 9.91 42.63
N HIS A 38 -55.95 10.61 42.09
CA HIS A 38 -55.87 11.19 40.76
C HIS A 38 -54.79 12.26 40.67
N LEU A 39 -54.73 13.18 41.63
CA LEU A 39 -53.69 14.20 41.70
C LEU A 39 -52.30 13.57 41.84
N ALA A 40 -52.14 12.60 42.74
CA ALA A 40 -50.87 11.89 42.91
C ALA A 40 -50.44 11.13 41.63
N ALA A 41 -51.39 10.53 40.91
CA ALA A 41 -51.12 9.88 39.63
C ALA A 41 -50.68 10.88 38.55
N ARG A 42 -51.30 12.07 38.50
CA ARG A 42 -50.90 13.15 37.58
C ARG A 42 -49.53 13.72 37.90
N GLU A 43 -49.20 13.90 39.18
CA GLU A 43 -47.88 14.34 39.62
C GLU A 43 -46.80 13.31 39.24
N ALA A 44 -47.05 12.03 39.49
CA ALA A 44 -46.14 10.94 39.10
C ALA A 44 -45.95 10.86 37.57
N GLU A 45 -47.01 11.09 36.80
CA GLU A 45 -46.94 11.16 35.32
C GLU A 45 -46.04 12.32 34.87
N VAL A 46 -46.21 13.51 35.46
CA VAL A 46 -45.37 14.68 35.16
C VAL A 46 -43.90 14.43 35.54
N GLU A 47 -43.64 13.83 36.70
CA GLU A 47 -42.27 13.51 37.14
C GLU A 47 -41.59 12.49 36.22
N ALA A 48 -42.32 11.46 35.78
CA ALA A 48 -41.83 10.48 34.81
C ALA A 48 -41.50 11.14 33.46
N LEU A 49 -42.37 12.02 32.95
CA LEU A 49 -42.15 12.75 31.70
C LEU A 49 -40.95 13.70 31.81
N ASN A 50 -40.79 14.40 32.92
CA ASN A 50 -39.65 15.28 33.16
C ASN A 50 -38.34 14.50 33.24
N SER A 51 -38.35 13.34 33.90
CA SER A 51 -37.18 12.46 33.98
C SER A 51 -36.78 11.93 32.60
N GLN A 52 -37.76 11.52 31.78
CA GLN A 52 -37.52 11.08 30.41
C GLN A 52 -36.98 12.23 29.53
N LEU A 53 -37.52 13.44 29.69
CA LEU A 53 -37.03 14.63 28.99
C LEU A 53 -35.57 14.93 29.36
N ALA A 54 -35.24 14.92 30.65
CA ALA A 54 -33.88 15.16 31.14
C ALA A 54 -32.89 14.11 30.59
N GLN A 55 -33.28 12.83 30.56
CA GLN A 55 -32.46 11.79 29.97
C GLN A 55 -32.19 12.04 28.47
N ARG A 56 -33.23 12.37 27.71
CA ARG A 56 -33.08 12.66 26.27
C ARG A 56 -32.20 13.89 26.00
N LEU A 57 -32.35 14.94 26.82
CA LEU A 57 -31.49 16.12 26.72
C LEU A 57 -30.03 15.75 27.01
N SER A 58 -29.77 14.95 28.04
CA SER A 58 -28.41 14.47 28.34
C SER A 58 -27.83 13.61 27.22
N GLU A 59 -28.63 12.74 26.59
CA GLU A 59 -28.20 11.96 25.42
C GLU A 59 -27.82 12.87 24.24
N ILE A 60 -28.64 13.88 23.95
CA ILE A 60 -28.37 14.87 22.90
C ILE A 60 -27.08 15.64 23.21
N ASP A 61 -26.93 16.16 24.44
CA ASP A 61 -25.76 16.90 24.86
C ASP A 61 -24.48 16.05 24.74
N ASN A 62 -24.54 14.78 25.14
CA ASN A 62 -23.40 13.87 25.04
C ASN A 62 -23.02 13.59 23.58
N VAL A 63 -24.00 13.39 22.69
CA VAL A 63 -23.74 13.21 21.26
C VAL A 63 -23.14 14.48 20.65
N LEU A 64 -23.74 15.65 20.94
CA LEU A 64 -23.24 16.94 20.45
C LEU A 64 -21.82 17.20 20.94
N LEU A 65 -21.55 17.00 22.23
CA LEU A 65 -20.21 17.14 22.81
C LEU A 65 -19.20 16.21 22.13
N ALA A 66 -19.56 14.94 21.89
CA ALA A 66 -18.70 13.98 21.21
C ALA A 66 -18.40 14.40 19.77
N THR A 67 -19.37 15.00 19.06
CA THR A 67 -19.18 15.44 17.67
C THR A 67 -18.47 16.77 17.52
N LEU A 68 -18.64 17.70 18.47
CA LEU A 68 -18.03 19.02 18.45
C LEU A 68 -16.61 19.03 19.04
N SER A 69 -16.27 18.04 19.87
CA SER A 69 -14.91 17.92 20.44
C SER A 69 -13.89 17.33 19.48
N VAL A 70 -14.33 16.66 18.41
CA VAL A 70 -13.44 16.11 17.38
C VAL A 70 -13.39 17.06 16.19
N ASP A 71 -12.24 17.70 15.99
CA ASP A 71 -11.96 18.48 14.80
C ASP A 71 -11.58 17.52 13.66
N ASP A 72 -12.60 17.02 12.95
CA ASP A 72 -12.44 16.11 11.80
C ASP A 72 -12.09 16.86 10.50
N TYR A 73 -11.58 18.08 10.59
CA TYR A 73 -11.14 18.83 9.42
C TYR A 73 -10.01 18.09 8.69
N VAL A 74 -10.16 17.92 7.38
CA VAL A 74 -9.15 17.33 6.51
C VAL A 74 -8.49 18.44 5.70
N ASP A 75 -7.21 18.66 5.95
CA ASP A 75 -6.39 19.55 5.12
C ASP A 75 -6.19 18.92 3.73
N LEU A 76 -6.94 19.43 2.75
CA LEU A 76 -6.88 18.96 1.36
C LEU A 76 -5.53 19.27 0.71
N GLU A 77 -4.88 20.38 1.05
CA GLU A 77 -3.56 20.71 0.51
C GLU A 77 -2.51 19.69 0.98
N GLY A 78 -2.64 19.20 2.21
CA GLY A 78 -1.82 18.12 2.76
C GLY A 78 -1.98 16.77 2.07
N LEU A 79 -3.05 16.56 1.27
CA LEU A 79 -3.29 15.33 0.52
C LEU A 79 -2.56 15.28 -0.83
N ARG A 80 -1.90 16.37 -1.25
CA ARG A 80 -1.15 16.40 -2.50
C ARG A 80 -0.06 15.33 -2.53
N LYS A 81 -0.04 14.56 -3.61
CA LYS A 81 0.97 13.53 -3.82
C LYS A 81 2.14 14.08 -4.62
N ARG A 82 3.32 13.46 -4.43
CA ARG A 82 4.53 13.72 -5.22
C ARG A 82 5.02 12.42 -5.84
N ALA A 83 5.42 12.50 -7.10
CA ALA A 83 6.01 11.36 -7.78
C ALA A 83 7.34 11.00 -7.13
N SER A 84 7.52 9.72 -6.85
CA SER A 84 8.76 9.15 -6.34
C SER A 84 9.28 8.15 -7.36
N HIS A 85 10.50 8.39 -7.84
CA HIS A 85 11.12 7.58 -8.87
C HIS A 85 12.25 6.76 -8.25
N PRO A 86 12.12 5.42 -8.13
CA PRO A 86 13.22 4.59 -7.69
C PRO A 86 14.36 4.62 -8.73
N PRO A 87 15.62 4.41 -8.35
CA PRO A 87 16.73 4.39 -9.31
C PRO A 87 16.57 3.24 -10.32
N LEU A 88 17.05 3.45 -11.55
CA LEU A 88 17.08 2.42 -12.59
C LEU A 88 18.00 1.26 -12.17
N VAL A 89 17.47 0.04 -12.19
CA VAL A 89 18.23 -1.20 -12.00
C VAL A 89 18.23 -1.96 -13.32
N SER A 90 19.38 -2.01 -13.99
CA SER A 90 19.56 -2.74 -15.26
C SER A 90 20.77 -3.66 -15.18
N ALA A 91 20.63 -4.88 -15.70
CA ALA A 91 21.72 -5.84 -15.85
C ALA A 91 22.79 -5.36 -16.86
N HIS A 92 22.41 -4.42 -17.74
CA HIS A 92 23.25 -3.90 -18.81
C HIS A 92 23.91 -2.57 -18.45
N ALA A 93 23.79 -2.09 -17.21
CA ALA A 93 24.36 -0.82 -16.78
C ALA A 93 25.90 -0.80 -16.79
N ASN A 94 26.53 -1.94 -16.50
CA ASN A 94 27.98 -2.04 -16.39
C ASN A 94 28.62 -2.53 -17.70
N PRO A 95 29.76 -1.96 -18.14
CA PRO A 95 30.50 -2.43 -19.30
C PRO A 95 31.00 -3.87 -19.13
N ILE A 96 31.05 -4.62 -20.23
CA ILE A 96 31.69 -5.93 -20.33
C ILE A 96 33.21 -5.71 -20.25
N PRO A 97 33.90 -6.38 -19.30
CA PRO A 97 35.34 -6.23 -19.17
C PRO A 97 36.05 -6.66 -20.47
N PRO A 98 37.11 -5.95 -20.87
CA PRO A 98 37.86 -6.30 -22.07
C PRO A 98 38.49 -7.69 -21.89
N SER A 99 38.59 -8.42 -22.99
CA SER A 99 39.20 -9.74 -22.96
C SER A 99 40.72 -9.62 -22.77
N ALA A 100 41.33 -10.56 -22.05
CA ALA A 100 42.76 -10.53 -21.79
C ALA A 100 43.58 -10.61 -23.10
N PRO A 101 44.67 -9.84 -23.23
CA PRO A 101 45.49 -9.87 -24.44
C PRO A 101 46.14 -11.24 -24.61
N MET A 102 46.09 -11.79 -25.83
CA MET A 102 46.81 -13.02 -26.15
C MET A 102 48.30 -12.72 -26.25
N ILE A 103 49.12 -13.38 -25.43
CA ILE A 103 50.58 -13.19 -25.40
C ILE A 103 51.24 -14.35 -26.14
N ALA A 104 52.19 -14.04 -27.02
CA ALA A 104 52.98 -15.06 -27.69
C ALA A 104 53.83 -15.85 -26.68
N PRO A 105 53.92 -17.19 -26.81
CA PRO A 105 54.89 -17.96 -26.05
C PRO A 105 56.32 -17.52 -26.40
N PRO A 106 57.27 -17.65 -25.47
CA PRO A 106 58.67 -17.30 -25.74
C PRO A 106 59.22 -18.11 -26.93
N GLU A 107 60.09 -17.48 -27.72
CA GLU A 107 60.73 -18.14 -28.86
C GLU A 107 61.59 -19.33 -28.39
N PRO A 108 61.49 -20.50 -29.03
CA PRO A 108 62.33 -21.65 -28.68
C PRO A 108 63.79 -21.31 -28.97
N THR A 109 64.69 -21.80 -28.11
CA THR A 109 66.14 -21.60 -28.25
C THR A 109 66.84 -22.91 -28.54
N PHE A 110 67.72 -22.93 -29.55
CA PHE A 110 68.49 -24.12 -29.89
C PHE A 110 69.54 -24.42 -28.81
N ILE A 111 69.46 -25.59 -28.18
CA ILE A 111 70.45 -26.10 -27.23
C ILE A 111 71.18 -27.28 -27.87
N PRO A 112 72.47 -27.15 -28.23
CA PRO A 112 73.22 -28.24 -28.83
C PRO A 112 73.50 -29.36 -27.81
N PRO A 113 73.58 -30.63 -28.25
CA PRO A 113 73.94 -31.74 -27.38
C PRO A 113 75.40 -31.62 -26.89
N ASP A 114 75.66 -32.15 -25.70
CA ASP A 114 77.00 -32.15 -25.10
C ASP A 114 78.02 -32.88 -25.99
N GLN A 115 79.18 -32.25 -26.20
CA GLN A 115 80.25 -32.85 -26.98
C GLN A 115 80.87 -34.05 -26.22
N PRO A 116 81.12 -35.20 -26.89
CA PRO A 116 81.74 -36.35 -26.26
C PRO A 116 83.21 -36.02 -25.89
N LYS A 117 83.53 -36.02 -24.58
CA LYS A 117 84.90 -35.78 -24.08
C LYS A 117 85.66 -37.11 -23.88
N GLY A 118 86.97 -37.13 -24.17
CA GLY A 118 87.87 -38.25 -23.85
C GLY A 118 87.80 -39.47 -24.80
N LEU A 119 88.18 -40.65 -24.31
CA LEU A 119 88.25 -41.92 -25.07
C LEU A 119 86.92 -42.32 -25.75
N GLY A 120 85.79 -41.78 -25.28
CA GLY A 120 84.46 -41.96 -25.89
C GLY A 120 84.33 -41.36 -27.31
N ALA A 121 85.18 -40.40 -27.69
CA ALA A 121 85.18 -39.84 -29.05
C ALA A 121 85.75 -40.80 -30.11
N PHE A 122 86.63 -41.73 -29.72
CA PHE A 122 87.30 -42.68 -30.64
C PHE A 122 86.49 -43.98 -30.85
N LEU A 123 85.61 -44.35 -29.92
CA LEU A 123 84.74 -45.55 -29.97
C LEU A 123 83.35 -45.23 -30.54
N GLY A 124 83.29 -44.55 -31.68
CA GLY A 124 82.02 -44.24 -32.38
C GLY A 124 81.22 -43.05 -31.82
N GLY A 125 81.75 -42.33 -30.82
CA GLY A 125 81.09 -41.15 -30.24
C GLY A 125 80.90 -39.98 -31.21
N ARG A 126 81.76 -39.82 -32.23
CA ARG A 126 81.60 -38.79 -33.28
C ARG A 126 80.33 -38.99 -34.11
N LYS A 127 80.09 -40.21 -34.58
CA LYS A 127 78.89 -40.56 -35.36
C LYS A 127 77.61 -40.37 -34.52
N LYS A 128 77.62 -40.82 -33.26
CA LYS A 128 76.51 -40.59 -32.33
C LYS A 128 76.26 -39.12 -32.01
N TYR A 129 77.32 -38.31 -31.91
CA TYR A 129 77.21 -36.87 -31.73
C TYR A 129 76.63 -36.18 -32.96
N GLU A 130 77.06 -36.56 -34.17
CA GLU A 130 76.47 -36.06 -35.41
C GLU A 130 74.99 -36.43 -35.53
N GLU A 131 74.61 -37.67 -35.22
CA GLU A 131 73.22 -38.13 -35.16
C GLU A 131 72.41 -37.38 -34.08
N ALA A 132 72.98 -37.13 -32.90
CA ALA A 132 72.32 -36.36 -31.84
C ALA A 132 72.16 -34.88 -32.22
N LEU A 133 73.15 -34.31 -32.94
CA LEU A 133 73.11 -32.93 -33.40
C LEU A 133 72.07 -32.75 -34.52
N THR A 134 71.98 -33.69 -35.46
CA THR A 134 70.95 -33.65 -36.51
C THR A 134 69.56 -33.81 -35.92
N ALA A 135 69.36 -34.75 -34.98
CA ALA A 135 68.11 -34.92 -34.26
C ALA A 135 67.71 -33.66 -33.47
N SER A 136 68.66 -33.05 -32.73
CA SER A 136 68.44 -31.80 -31.99
C SER A 136 68.07 -30.63 -32.92
N ARG A 137 68.73 -30.51 -34.08
CA ARG A 137 68.38 -29.49 -35.09
C ARG A 137 67.00 -29.71 -35.68
N GLN A 138 66.64 -30.96 -36.00
CA GLN A 138 65.32 -31.30 -36.51
C GLN A 138 64.22 -31.00 -35.49
N ALA A 139 64.44 -31.34 -34.21
CA ALA A 139 63.51 -31.03 -33.13
C ALA A 139 63.33 -29.51 -32.96
N PHE A 140 64.42 -28.75 -32.90
CA PHE A 140 64.37 -27.30 -32.83
C PHE A 140 63.67 -26.68 -34.04
N GLN A 141 63.95 -27.15 -35.26
CA GLN A 141 63.29 -26.63 -36.45
C GLN A 141 61.78 -26.87 -36.39
N ALA A 142 61.35 -28.06 -35.97
CA ALA A 142 59.93 -28.37 -35.82
C ALA A 142 59.26 -27.48 -34.74
N GLU A 143 59.92 -27.27 -33.59
CA GLU A 143 59.42 -26.37 -32.54
C GLU A 143 59.36 -24.91 -33.01
N HIS A 144 60.38 -24.44 -33.73
CA HIS A 144 60.44 -23.08 -34.29
C HIS A 144 59.39 -22.86 -35.38
N ASP A 145 59.17 -23.85 -36.25
CA ASP A 145 58.12 -23.80 -37.28
C ASP A 145 56.71 -23.76 -36.65
N ALA A 146 56.48 -24.54 -35.59
CA ALA A 146 55.24 -24.49 -34.83
C ALA A 146 55.05 -23.14 -34.12
N TRP A 147 56.09 -22.62 -33.48
CA TRP A 147 56.07 -21.31 -32.84
C TRP A 147 55.81 -20.17 -33.83
N SER A 148 56.51 -20.16 -34.97
CA SER A 148 56.36 -19.12 -35.99
C SER A 148 54.96 -19.14 -36.63
N SER A 149 54.39 -20.32 -36.82
CA SER A 149 53.00 -20.48 -37.30
C SER A 149 52.01 -19.93 -36.28
N TYR A 150 52.19 -20.25 -34.99
CA TYR A 150 51.36 -19.71 -33.92
C TYR A 150 51.43 -18.17 -33.85
N VAL A 151 52.64 -17.60 -33.87
CA VAL A 151 52.84 -16.14 -33.84
C VAL A 151 52.23 -15.45 -35.06
N ARG A 152 52.26 -16.10 -36.24
CA ARG A 152 51.63 -15.57 -37.46
C ARG A 152 50.10 -15.50 -37.35
N GLU A 153 49.47 -16.45 -36.67
CA GLU A 153 48.01 -16.47 -36.47
C GLU A 153 47.52 -15.53 -35.37
N LEU A 154 48.40 -15.19 -34.42
CA LEU A 154 48.05 -14.41 -33.23
C LEU A 154 47.33 -13.08 -33.53
N PRO A 155 47.75 -12.25 -34.50
CA PRO A 155 47.07 -10.99 -34.80
C PRO A 155 45.62 -11.17 -35.26
N MET A 156 45.34 -12.21 -36.08
CA MET A 156 43.99 -12.49 -36.53
C MET A 156 43.09 -12.91 -35.37
N ARG A 157 43.59 -13.77 -34.48
CA ARG A 157 42.83 -14.19 -33.28
C ARG A 157 42.57 -13.02 -32.33
N GLN A 158 43.54 -12.12 -32.18
CA GLN A 158 43.36 -10.89 -31.40
C GLN A 158 42.32 -9.97 -32.03
N LEU A 159 42.32 -9.82 -33.36
CA LEU A 159 41.31 -9.04 -34.07
C LEU A 159 39.90 -9.61 -33.86
N GLU A 160 39.72 -10.92 -34.05
CA GLU A 160 38.44 -11.61 -33.81
C GLU A 160 37.95 -11.41 -32.37
N GLN A 161 38.86 -11.47 -31.38
CA GLN A 161 38.55 -11.24 -29.97
C GLN A 161 38.08 -9.79 -29.71
N LEU A 162 38.71 -8.80 -30.35
CA LEU A 162 38.33 -7.39 -30.26
C LEU A 162 36.98 -7.12 -30.93
N GLU A 163 36.75 -7.69 -32.11
CA GLU A 163 35.47 -7.56 -32.84
C GLU A 163 34.32 -8.20 -32.06
N ALA A 164 34.53 -9.39 -31.48
CA ALA A 164 33.53 -10.05 -30.65
C ALA A 164 33.19 -9.24 -29.40
N HIS A 165 34.20 -8.65 -28.73
CA HIS A 165 33.97 -7.78 -27.59
C HIS A 165 33.22 -6.50 -27.99
N ALA A 166 33.60 -5.87 -29.10
CA ALA A 166 32.95 -4.67 -29.62
C ALA A 166 31.48 -4.93 -29.99
N ALA A 167 31.19 -6.07 -30.63
CA ALA A 167 29.82 -6.47 -30.96
C ALA A 167 28.98 -6.72 -29.70
N ALA A 168 29.55 -7.39 -28.69
CA ALA A 168 28.88 -7.63 -27.41
C ALA A 168 28.60 -6.31 -26.65
N GLU A 169 29.53 -5.36 -26.68
CA GLU A 169 29.33 -4.03 -26.09
C GLU A 169 28.26 -3.21 -26.83
N ALA A 170 28.23 -3.27 -28.16
CA ALA A 170 27.19 -2.61 -28.94
C ALA A 170 25.79 -3.14 -28.61
N GLU A 171 25.65 -4.46 -28.51
CA GLU A 171 24.39 -5.10 -28.10
C GLU A 171 24.00 -4.73 -26.66
N ARG A 172 24.97 -4.70 -25.73
CA ARG A 172 24.73 -4.26 -24.35
C ARG A 172 24.22 -2.81 -24.31
N LEU A 173 24.85 -1.91 -25.05
CA LEU A 173 24.44 -0.50 -25.12
C LEU A 173 23.03 -0.36 -25.66
N HIS A 174 22.70 -1.06 -26.76
CA HIS A 174 21.36 -1.07 -27.32
C HIS A 174 20.31 -1.54 -26.30
N ARG A 175 20.58 -2.62 -25.55
CA ARG A 175 19.69 -3.08 -24.48
C ARG A 175 19.58 -2.09 -23.33
N PHE A 176 20.69 -1.46 -22.94
CA PHE A 176 20.70 -0.47 -21.88
C PHE A 176 19.90 0.79 -22.27
N GLU A 177 19.95 1.21 -23.54
CA GLU A 177 19.11 2.28 -24.06
C GLU A 177 17.62 1.92 -24.02
N ALA A 178 17.27 0.68 -24.36
CA ALA A 178 15.90 0.18 -24.24
C ALA A 178 15.42 0.18 -22.79
N ASP A 179 16.25 -0.30 -21.84
CA ASP A 179 15.95 -0.28 -20.40
C ASP A 179 15.73 1.16 -19.90
N GLN A 180 16.58 2.10 -20.32
CA GLN A 180 16.42 3.52 -19.98
C GLN A 180 15.14 4.11 -20.56
N ALA A 181 14.79 3.75 -21.80
CA ALA A 181 13.57 4.22 -22.44
C ALA A 181 12.32 3.73 -21.70
N ALA A 182 12.29 2.44 -21.33
CA ALA A 182 11.20 1.86 -20.54
C ALA A 182 11.09 2.56 -19.17
N TYR A 183 12.22 2.75 -18.47
CA TYR A 183 12.23 3.45 -17.18
C TYR A 183 11.73 4.90 -17.27
N ARG A 184 12.10 5.65 -18.31
CA ARG A 184 11.57 7.00 -18.55
C ARG A 184 10.05 6.99 -18.73
N GLN A 185 9.53 6.06 -19.53
CA GLN A 185 8.09 5.91 -19.73
C GLN A 185 7.35 5.61 -18.43
N GLU A 186 7.91 4.75 -17.57
CA GLU A 186 7.32 4.48 -16.25
C GLU A 186 7.34 5.71 -15.35
N CYS A 187 8.41 6.50 -15.36
CA CYS A 187 8.50 7.74 -14.59
C CYS A 187 7.46 8.76 -15.07
N GLU A 188 7.35 8.96 -16.38
CA GLU A 188 6.34 9.82 -16.99
C GLU A 188 4.92 9.36 -16.64
N ALA A 189 4.65 8.06 -16.69
CA ALA A 189 3.34 7.53 -16.31
C ALA A 189 3.01 7.77 -14.83
N ARG A 190 3.97 7.61 -13.92
CA ARG A 190 3.80 7.93 -12.49
C ARG A 190 3.54 9.42 -12.27
N GLU A 191 4.25 10.28 -12.99
CA GLU A 191 4.06 11.73 -12.93
C GLU A 191 2.67 12.14 -13.45
N GLN A 192 2.25 11.62 -14.61
CA GLN A 192 0.94 11.89 -15.17
C GLN A 192 -0.19 11.44 -14.25
N GLN A 193 -0.06 10.25 -13.64
CA GLN A 193 -1.04 9.75 -12.67
C GLN A 193 -1.16 10.71 -11.49
N ILE A 194 -0.04 11.09 -10.88
CA ILE A 194 -0.03 11.99 -9.72
C ILE A 194 -0.50 13.39 -10.08
N GLN A 195 -0.14 13.89 -11.26
CA GLN A 195 -0.65 15.16 -11.77
C GLN A 195 -2.17 15.11 -11.96
N SER A 196 -2.72 14.02 -12.50
CA SER A 196 -4.16 13.86 -12.68
C SER A 196 -4.91 13.81 -11.34
N GLU A 197 -4.35 13.12 -10.34
CA GLU A 197 -4.92 13.04 -8.99
C GLU A 197 -4.86 14.41 -8.28
N ASN A 198 -3.73 15.12 -8.39
CA ASN A 198 -3.59 16.46 -7.83
C ASN A 198 -4.50 17.47 -8.54
N ALA A 199 -4.71 17.35 -9.86
CA ALA A 199 -5.63 18.20 -10.60
C ALA A 199 -7.10 17.96 -10.20
N ALA A 200 -7.48 16.70 -9.90
CA ALA A 200 -8.79 16.39 -9.34
C ALA A 200 -8.97 17.02 -7.95
N LEU A 201 -7.92 16.96 -7.12
CA LEU A 201 -7.89 17.61 -5.81
C LEU A 201 -8.01 19.15 -5.93
N ASP A 202 -7.32 19.77 -6.89
CA ASP A 202 -7.43 21.20 -7.18
C ASP A 202 -8.87 21.59 -7.56
N ALA A 203 -9.52 20.78 -8.40
CA ALA A 203 -10.91 21.00 -8.79
C ALA A 203 -11.86 20.88 -7.59
N LEU A 204 -11.62 19.93 -6.68
CA LEU A 204 -12.38 19.78 -5.44
C LEU A 204 -12.20 21.01 -4.54
N ILE A 205 -10.96 21.46 -4.31
CA ILE A 205 -10.64 22.63 -3.50
C ILE A 205 -11.33 23.89 -4.06
N GLN A 206 -11.25 24.09 -5.37
CA GLN A 206 -11.90 25.21 -6.03
C GLN A 206 -13.44 25.12 -5.95
N GLY A 207 -14.00 23.92 -6.14
CA GLY A 207 -15.43 23.68 -6.03
C GLY A 207 -15.97 23.97 -4.62
N LEU A 208 -15.21 23.62 -3.58
CA LEU A 208 -15.52 23.97 -2.20
C LEU A 208 -15.49 25.48 -1.97
N ALA A 209 -14.46 26.17 -2.47
CA ALA A 209 -14.35 27.62 -2.36
C ALA A 209 -15.52 28.36 -3.03
N LEU A 210 -16.06 27.80 -4.12
CA LEU A 210 -17.23 28.33 -4.83
C LEU A 210 -18.57 27.84 -4.28
N GLY A 211 -18.57 26.91 -3.32
CA GLY A 211 -19.78 26.34 -2.72
C GLY A 211 -20.56 25.40 -3.65
N HIS A 212 -19.89 24.73 -4.59
CA HIS A 212 -20.53 23.73 -5.44
C HIS A 212 -21.01 22.53 -4.62
N GLN A 213 -22.30 22.18 -4.77
CA GLN A 213 -22.92 21.09 -3.99
C GLN A 213 -22.14 19.77 -4.11
N GLU A 214 -21.74 19.39 -5.32
CA GLU A 214 -21.00 18.14 -5.57
C GLU A 214 -19.67 18.10 -4.81
N ALA A 215 -18.95 19.22 -4.74
CA ALA A 215 -17.68 19.33 -4.03
C ALA A 215 -17.86 19.22 -2.50
N VAL A 216 -18.95 19.81 -1.98
CA VAL A 216 -19.32 19.70 -0.56
C VAL A 216 -19.66 18.25 -0.21
N GLU A 217 -20.45 17.56 -1.05
CA GLU A 217 -20.79 16.15 -0.85
C GLU A 217 -19.54 15.25 -0.85
N GLU A 218 -18.61 15.48 -1.78
CA GLU A 218 -17.35 14.73 -1.85
C GLU A 218 -16.46 14.98 -0.62
N TYR A 219 -16.29 16.23 -0.20
CA TYR A 219 -15.54 16.59 1.00
C TYR A 219 -16.14 15.96 2.27
N LEU A 220 -17.46 16.02 2.43
CA LEU A 220 -18.15 15.35 3.53
C LEU A 220 -17.91 13.84 3.50
N GLY A 221 -17.87 13.23 2.32
CA GLY A 221 -17.47 11.83 2.16
C GLY A 221 -16.05 11.54 2.66
N ILE A 222 -15.09 12.43 2.37
CA ILE A 222 -13.70 12.31 2.83
C ILE A 222 -13.61 12.47 4.35
N VAL A 223 -14.24 13.49 4.91
CA VAL A 223 -14.29 13.77 6.35
C VAL A 223 -14.91 12.60 7.10
N LEU A 224 -16.14 12.22 6.74
CA LEU A 224 -16.87 11.13 7.40
C LEU A 224 -16.20 9.76 7.25
N GLY A 225 -15.46 9.55 6.15
CA GLY A 225 -14.65 8.34 5.95
C GLY A 225 -13.43 8.25 6.88
N ASN A 226 -12.93 9.40 7.35
CA ASN A 226 -11.80 9.49 8.27
C ASN A 226 -12.22 9.60 9.75
N SER A 227 -13.43 10.08 10.03
CA SER A 227 -14.00 10.22 11.38
C SER A 227 -14.21 8.87 12.09
N VAL A 228 -13.98 8.83 13.40
CA VAL A 228 -14.31 7.70 14.28
C VAL A 228 -15.54 8.05 15.12
N TYR A 229 -16.70 7.50 14.75
CA TYR A 229 -17.94 7.69 15.51
C TYR A 229 -18.12 6.61 16.59
N PRO A 230 -18.52 6.98 17.81
CA PRO A 230 -18.80 6.01 18.88
C PRO A 230 -19.91 5.04 18.45
N GLY A 231 -19.63 3.73 18.56
CA GLY A 231 -20.56 2.65 18.19
C GLY A 231 -20.37 2.04 16.80
N ARG A 232 -19.47 2.56 15.95
CA ARG A 232 -19.04 1.85 14.72
C ARG A 232 -17.59 1.37 14.85
N THR A 233 -17.38 0.08 14.60
CA THR A 233 -16.04 -0.47 14.36
C THR A 233 -15.52 0.04 13.01
N ARG A 234 -14.21 0.30 12.96
CA ARG A 234 -13.47 0.92 11.84
C ARG A 234 -13.75 0.20 10.51
N GLY A 235 -14.63 0.76 9.69
CA GLY A 235 -14.82 0.34 8.30
C GLY A 235 -13.71 0.94 7.45
N ARG A 236 -12.84 0.11 6.88
CA ARG A 236 -11.77 0.55 5.96
C ARG A 236 -12.44 1.09 4.68
N VAL A 237 -12.67 2.40 4.58
CA VAL A 237 -13.10 3.00 3.32
C VAL A 237 -11.87 3.11 2.42
N ARG A 238 -11.86 2.36 1.32
CA ARG A 238 -10.86 2.52 0.25
C ARG A 238 -11.19 3.84 -0.44
N LEU A 239 -10.36 4.87 -0.24
CA LEU A 239 -10.46 6.12 -0.99
C LEU A 239 -10.39 5.78 -2.48
N HIS A 240 -11.49 5.94 -3.21
CA HIS A 240 -11.53 5.89 -4.66
C HIS A 240 -11.73 7.33 -5.14
N VAL A 241 -10.61 8.03 -5.38
CA VAL A 241 -10.64 9.29 -6.12
C VAL A 241 -11.08 8.94 -7.54
N ARG A 242 -12.35 9.17 -7.85
CA ARG A 242 -12.90 8.90 -9.18
C ARG A 242 -12.41 9.99 -10.12
N CYS A 243 -11.26 9.76 -10.75
CA CYS A 243 -10.81 10.57 -11.87
C CYS A 243 -11.77 10.35 -13.05
N ARG A 244 -12.66 11.30 -13.33
CA ARG A 244 -13.53 11.24 -14.52
C ARG A 244 -12.80 11.88 -15.70
N HIS A 245 -12.47 11.06 -16.70
CA HIS A 245 -11.82 11.49 -17.93
C HIS A 245 -12.78 12.36 -18.77
N PRO A 246 -12.35 13.50 -19.34
CA PRO A 246 -13.25 14.52 -19.90
C PRO A 246 -13.85 14.17 -21.28
N ARG A 247 -13.65 12.96 -21.84
CA ARG A 247 -14.07 12.66 -23.23
C ARG A 247 -14.91 11.41 -23.48
N THR A 248 -15.13 10.54 -22.51
CA THR A 248 -15.94 9.34 -22.73
C THR A 248 -16.65 8.97 -21.44
N GLY A 249 -17.97 9.17 -21.39
CA GLY A 249 -18.82 8.90 -20.23
C GLY A 249 -19.02 7.43 -19.91
N TYR A 250 -17.96 6.61 -19.90
CA TYR A 250 -18.02 5.21 -19.49
C TYR A 250 -17.03 4.89 -18.36
N LEU A 251 -17.55 4.20 -17.33
CA LEU A 251 -16.76 3.65 -16.22
C LEU A 251 -15.93 2.46 -16.72
N ALA A 252 -14.61 2.58 -16.71
CA ALA A 252 -13.72 1.43 -16.75
C ALA A 252 -13.43 0.97 -15.32
N VAL A 253 -13.90 -0.22 -14.96
CA VAL A 253 -13.59 -0.87 -13.69
C VAL A 253 -12.34 -1.72 -13.89
N ALA A 254 -11.19 -1.25 -13.41
CA ALA A 254 -9.98 -2.05 -13.30
C ALA A 254 -9.98 -2.77 -11.95
N SER A 255 -10.37 -4.05 -11.94
CA SER A 255 -10.25 -4.93 -10.79
C SER A 255 -8.82 -5.47 -10.73
N THR A 256 -8.01 -4.96 -9.80
CA THR A 256 -6.74 -5.62 -9.41
C THR A 256 -6.98 -6.43 -8.15
N SER A 257 -7.03 -7.75 -8.34
CA SER A 257 -7.01 -8.77 -7.30
C SER A 257 -5.63 -8.83 -6.66
N GLY A 258 -5.57 -8.66 -5.34
CA GLY A 258 -4.40 -8.86 -4.49
C GLY A 258 -4.88 -9.10 -3.07
#